data_AF-A0AAN7VQH2-F1
#
_entry.id   AF-A0AAN7VQH2-F1
#
_cell.length_a   1.000
_cell.length_b   1.000
_cell.length_c   1.000
_cell.angle_alpha   90.00
_cell.angle_beta   90.00
_cell.angle_gamma   90.00
#
_symmetry.space_group_name_H-M   'P 1'
#
loop_
_entity.id
_entity.type
_entity.pdbx_description
1 polymer ?
#
loop_
_entity_poly.entity_id
_entity_poly.type
_entity_poly.pdbx_seq_one_letter_code
_entity_poly.pdbx_strand_id
1 'polypeptide(L)'
;MLPRIDMFKRVVFCQRIITFNESFVPVGKKQRIKPFACLWNECISGRKKEDLISTFHAFLTHTRGKENIIVWLDNCAGQNKNWTLLYLVYIINSHEISAQTITFKYFEPGHTFMSADSFHHQVEQSLQRMKKVYDFTDFVTCVQSSNSGKVDVKEMKKEDFFVWPDNSSTYKINHSKPRPYLKDIIEVVAKRGNFVLFYKTSNGAEAIF
;
A
#
# COMPACT_ATOMS: atom_id res chain seq x y z
N MET A 1 13.27 36.50 11.43
CA MET A 1 11.86 36.86 11.67
C MET A 1 11.00 36.19 10.62
N LEU A 2 10.04 35.37 11.05
CA LEU A 2 9.08 34.59 10.26
C LEU A 2 7.90 34.22 11.19
N PRO A 3 6.71 33.89 10.68
CA PRO A 3 5.53 34.74 10.74
C PRO A 3 4.60 34.47 11.92
N ARG A 4 3.88 35.51 12.38
CA ARG A 4 2.71 35.36 13.25
C ARG A 4 1.52 34.87 12.44
N ILE A 5 0.96 33.73 12.85
CA ILE A 5 -0.32 33.22 12.36
C ILE A 5 -1.36 33.54 13.43
N ASP A 6 -1.96 34.72 13.33
CA ASP A 6 -3.25 34.96 13.94
C ASP A 6 -3.96 36.05 13.14
N MET A 7 -5.27 35.85 12.92
CA MET A 7 -6.19 36.76 12.20
C MET A 7 -6.08 36.79 10.66
N PHE A 8 -6.58 35.76 9.97
CA PHE A 8 -6.96 35.95 8.56
C PHE A 8 -8.25 36.81 8.46
N LYS A 9 -8.07 38.14 8.38
CA LYS A 9 -9.03 39.11 7.79
C LYS A 9 -8.84 39.27 6.28
N ARG A 10 -8.09 38.37 5.63
CA ARG A 10 -7.88 38.32 4.18
C ARG A 10 -8.01 36.88 3.70
N VAL A 11 -8.78 36.69 2.62
CA VAL A 11 -8.92 35.40 1.94
C VAL A 11 -7.65 35.15 1.15
N VAL A 12 -6.93 34.09 1.48
CA VAL A 12 -5.77 33.62 0.70
C VAL A 12 -6.19 32.35 -0.02
N PHE A 13 -6.21 32.37 -1.35
CA PHE A 13 -6.41 31.19 -2.17
C PHE A 13 -5.06 30.48 -2.36
N CYS A 14 -4.64 29.70 -1.36
CA CYS A 14 -3.52 28.77 -1.52
C CYS A 14 -4.05 27.44 -2.08
N GLN A 15 -3.36 26.90 -3.09
CA GLN A 15 -3.58 25.53 -3.53
C GLN A 15 -3.28 24.58 -2.35
N ARG A 16 -4.19 23.65 -2.08
CA ARG A 16 -3.99 22.63 -1.05
C ARG A 16 -3.00 21.62 -1.57
N ILE A 17 -2.00 21.28 -0.76
CA ILE A 17 -1.05 20.21 -1.06
C ILE A 17 -1.81 18.88 -1.08
N ILE A 18 -1.61 18.11 -2.14
CA ILE A 18 -2.14 16.75 -2.23
C ILE A 18 -1.32 15.84 -1.33
N THR A 19 -2.01 15.14 -0.43
CA THR A 19 -1.43 14.13 0.46
C THR A 19 -1.92 12.75 0.05
N PHE A 20 -1.05 11.77 0.23
CA PHE A 20 -1.32 10.36 -0.06
C PHE A 20 -1.19 9.56 1.22
N ASN A 21 -2.09 8.59 1.39
CA ASN A 21 -2.16 7.72 2.55
C ASN A 21 -2.46 6.29 2.07
N GLU A 22 -1.41 5.48 2.00
CA GLU A 22 -1.53 4.05 1.72
C GLU A 22 -1.52 3.28 3.03
N SER A 23 -2.56 2.49 3.30
CA SER A 23 -2.75 1.87 4.62
C SER A 23 -2.89 0.36 4.57
N PHE A 24 -2.14 -0.30 5.44
CA PHE A 24 -2.15 -1.74 5.65
C PHE A 24 -2.85 -2.03 6.98
N VAL A 25 -4.12 -2.42 6.88
CA VAL A 25 -4.99 -2.55 8.05
C VAL A 25 -5.25 -4.02 8.37
N PRO A 26 -5.02 -4.46 9.62
CA PRO A 26 -5.28 -5.84 10.03
C PRO A 26 -6.78 -6.19 9.91
N VAL A 27 -7.07 -7.38 9.39
CA VAL A 27 -8.44 -7.89 9.22
C VAL A 27 -8.84 -8.77 10.40
N GLY A 28 -9.96 -8.47 11.06
CA GLY A 28 -10.53 -9.31 12.13
C GLY A 28 -10.57 -8.65 13.52
N LYS A 29 -11.43 -9.17 14.41
CA LYS A 29 -11.89 -8.46 15.62
C LYS A 29 -10.90 -8.41 16.80
N LYS A 30 -9.75 -9.10 16.74
CA LYS A 30 -8.76 -9.19 17.85
C LYS A 30 -7.32 -9.32 17.34
N GLN A 31 -6.85 -8.32 16.59
CA GLN A 31 -5.45 -8.29 16.16
C GLN A 31 -4.59 -7.45 17.11
N ARG A 32 -3.43 -7.99 17.51
CA ARG A 32 -2.36 -7.24 18.21
C ARG A 32 -1.55 -6.37 17.24
N ILE A 33 -1.69 -6.61 15.95
CA ILE A 33 -1.04 -5.84 14.88
C ILE A 33 -1.76 -4.50 14.79
N LYS A 34 -0.98 -3.41 14.71
CA LYS A 34 -1.51 -2.08 14.49
C LYS A 34 -1.66 -1.83 12.98
N PRO A 35 -2.64 -1.03 12.53
CA PRO A 35 -2.61 -0.45 11.20
C PRO A 35 -1.26 0.23 10.93
N PHE A 36 -0.72 -0.01 9.74
CA PHE A 36 0.49 0.65 9.26
C PHE A 36 0.11 1.59 8.12
N ALA A 37 0.45 2.88 8.24
CA ALA A 37 0.10 3.89 7.25
C ALA A 37 1.35 4.56 6.68
N CYS A 38 1.53 4.46 5.37
CA CYS A 38 2.55 5.18 4.62
C CYS A 38 2.00 6.51 4.14
N LEU A 39 2.58 7.62 4.59
CA LEU A 39 2.14 8.97 4.29
C LEU A 39 3.20 9.73 3.49
N TRP A 40 2.77 10.42 2.45
CA TRP A 40 3.61 11.39 1.72
C TRP A 40 2.75 12.46 1.09
N ASN A 41 3.41 13.43 0.46
CA ASN A 41 2.76 14.48 -0.30
C ASN A 41 3.32 14.54 -1.72
N GLU A 42 2.61 15.22 -2.60
CA GLU A 42 2.96 15.37 -4.01
C GLU A 42 4.33 16.01 -4.28
N CYS A 43 4.91 16.73 -3.31
CA CYS A 43 6.26 17.29 -3.45
C CYS A 43 7.37 16.23 -3.29
N ILE A 44 7.06 15.08 -2.68
CA ILE A 44 8.01 13.97 -2.48
C ILE A 44 7.98 13.01 -3.66
N SER A 45 6.80 12.45 -3.95
CA SER A 45 6.55 11.60 -5.12
C SER A 45 5.07 11.63 -5.52
N GLY A 46 4.78 11.07 -6.69
CA GLY A 46 3.43 10.90 -7.18
C GLY A 46 2.71 9.70 -6.56
N ARG A 47 1.78 9.13 -7.32
CA ARG A 47 1.04 7.90 -6.97
C ARG A 47 1.02 6.92 -8.15
N LYS A 48 2.17 6.72 -8.78
CA LYS A 48 2.33 5.73 -9.86
C LYS A 48 2.44 4.33 -9.28
N LYS A 49 2.39 3.32 -10.14
CA LYS A 49 2.51 1.91 -9.73
C LYS A 49 3.82 1.64 -8.97
N GLU A 50 4.91 2.28 -9.36
CA GLU A 50 6.22 2.15 -8.72
C GLU A 50 6.24 2.78 -7.31
N ASP A 51 5.53 3.90 -7.13
CA ASP A 51 5.38 4.56 -5.83
C ASP A 51 4.63 3.65 -4.84
N LEU A 52 3.58 2.97 -5.31
CA LEU A 52 2.84 2.00 -4.49
C LEU A 52 3.70 0.78 -4.12
N ILE A 53 4.51 0.25 -5.04
CA ILE A 53 5.45 -0.84 -4.68
C ILE A 53 6.44 -0.41 -3.60
N SER A 54 6.84 0.86 -3.58
CA SER A 54 7.68 1.39 -2.51
C SER A 54 6.97 1.42 -1.15
N THR A 55 5.66 1.68 -1.09
CA THR A 55 4.90 1.56 0.16
C THR A 55 4.77 0.09 0.62
N PHE A 56 4.62 -0.86 -0.32
CA PHE A 56 4.70 -2.29 -0.02
C PHE A 56 6.08 -2.70 0.51
N HIS A 57 7.17 -2.17 -0.06
CA HIS A 57 8.53 -2.40 0.46
C HIS A 57 8.64 -1.93 1.92
N ALA A 58 8.19 -0.71 2.21
CA ALA A 58 8.19 -0.18 3.58
C ALA A 58 7.37 -1.05 4.55
N PHE A 59 6.20 -1.52 4.13
CA PHE A 59 5.35 -2.41 4.93
C PHE A 59 5.97 -3.79 5.17
N LEU A 60 6.53 -4.42 4.14
CA LEU A 60 7.19 -5.73 4.25
C LEU A 60 8.42 -5.66 5.15
N THR A 61 9.20 -4.58 5.04
CA THR A 61 10.35 -4.32 5.91
C THR A 61 9.94 -4.05 7.35
N HIS A 62 8.84 -3.32 7.57
CA HIS A 62 8.25 -3.14 8.92
C HIS A 62 7.80 -4.47 9.53
N THR A 63 7.30 -5.39 8.70
CA THR A 63 6.84 -6.73 9.11
C THR A 63 7.88 -7.83 8.93
N ARG A 64 9.17 -7.47 8.82
CA ARG A 64 10.29 -8.37 8.48
C ARG A 64 10.39 -9.67 9.27
N GLY A 65 9.87 -9.74 10.50
CA GLY A 65 9.94 -10.93 11.35
C GLY A 65 8.79 -11.92 11.16
N LYS A 66 7.92 -11.73 10.16
CA LYS A 66 6.79 -12.63 9.88
C LYS A 66 7.15 -13.63 8.79
N GLU A 67 6.92 -14.91 9.06
CA GLU A 67 7.17 -15.99 8.09
C GLU A 67 6.12 -16.05 6.98
N ASN A 68 4.85 -15.78 7.31
CA ASN A 68 3.75 -15.86 6.34
C ASN A 68 2.99 -14.55 6.36
N ILE A 69 2.96 -13.88 5.20
CA ILE A 69 2.31 -12.57 5.03
C ILE A 69 1.19 -12.74 4.01
N ILE A 70 -0.04 -12.41 4.42
CA ILE A 70 -1.21 -12.42 3.54
C ILE A 70 -1.77 -11.00 3.51
N VAL A 71 -1.84 -10.41 2.32
CA VAL A 71 -2.40 -9.08 2.09
C VAL A 71 -3.64 -9.22 1.21
N TRP A 72 -4.74 -8.64 1.66
CA TRP A 72 -5.97 -8.53 0.89
C TRP A 72 -6.02 -7.16 0.24
N LEU A 73 -6.21 -7.13 -1.08
CA LEU A 73 -6.14 -5.93 -1.92
C LEU A 73 -7.46 -5.75 -2.66
N ASP A 74 -7.79 -4.49 -2.94
CA ASP A 74 -8.85 -4.18 -3.88
C ASP A 74 -8.46 -4.59 -5.31
N ASN A 75 -9.46 -4.79 -6.18
CA ASN A 75 -9.22 -5.20 -7.57
C ASN A 75 -8.93 -3.98 -8.49
N CYS A 76 -8.26 -2.96 -7.97
CA CYS A 76 -7.95 -1.75 -8.73
C CYS A 76 -6.69 -1.97 -9.58
N ALA A 77 -6.88 -2.16 -10.90
CA ALA A 77 -5.80 -2.42 -11.85
C ALA A 77 -4.70 -1.35 -11.88
N GLY A 78 -5.08 -0.08 -11.67
CA GLY A 78 -4.13 1.04 -11.65
C GLY A 78 -3.28 1.12 -10.38
N GLN A 79 -3.72 0.50 -9.28
CA GLN A 79 -3.07 0.63 -7.97
C GLN A 79 -2.42 -0.68 -7.54
N ASN A 80 -3.21 -1.74 -7.41
CA ASN A 80 -2.80 -2.95 -6.69
C ASN A 80 -2.61 -4.19 -7.57
N LYS A 81 -3.04 -4.12 -8.84
CA LYS A 81 -2.98 -5.25 -9.78
C LYS A 81 -2.22 -4.88 -11.06
N ASN A 82 -0.91 -4.76 -10.93
CA ASN A 82 0.01 -4.38 -12.01
C ASN A 82 1.25 -5.30 -12.05
N TRP A 83 1.97 -5.33 -13.17
CA TRP A 83 3.11 -6.24 -13.37
C TRP A 83 4.34 -5.93 -12.52
N THR A 84 4.40 -4.75 -11.90
CA THR A 84 5.46 -4.39 -10.94
C THR A 84 5.42 -5.30 -9.70
N LEU A 85 4.34 -6.06 -9.49
CA LEU A 85 4.26 -7.14 -8.50
C LEU A 85 5.34 -8.22 -8.63
N LEU A 86 6.03 -8.32 -9.78
CA LEU A 86 7.24 -9.15 -9.90
C LEU A 86 8.32 -8.79 -8.85
N TYR A 87 8.29 -7.57 -8.32
CA TYR A 87 9.05 -7.16 -7.13
C TYR A 87 8.92 -8.14 -5.94
N LEU A 88 7.78 -8.82 -5.77
CA LEU A 88 7.57 -9.78 -4.70
C LEU A 88 8.59 -10.93 -4.74
N VAL A 89 9.05 -11.34 -5.93
CA VAL A 89 10.10 -12.35 -6.10
C VAL A 89 11.45 -11.84 -5.59
N TYR A 90 11.75 -10.55 -5.83
CA TYR A 90 12.97 -9.94 -5.33
C TYR A 90 12.99 -9.89 -3.80
N ILE A 91 11.96 -9.29 -3.18
CA ILE A 91 11.97 -9.05 -1.74
C ILE A 91 11.89 -10.35 -0.92
N ILE A 92 11.14 -11.36 -1.37
CA ILE A 92 11.02 -12.61 -0.62
C ILE A 92 12.32 -13.42 -0.62
N ASN A 93 13.17 -13.23 -1.63
CA ASN A 93 14.47 -13.89 -1.73
C ASN A 93 15.60 -13.04 -1.17
N SER A 94 15.32 -11.80 -0.76
CA SER A 94 16.31 -10.95 -0.10
C SER A 94 16.48 -11.32 1.38
N HIS A 95 17.52 -10.76 1.98
CA HIS A 95 17.80 -10.86 3.41
C HIS A 95 17.04 -9.78 4.23
N GLU A 96 16.29 -8.89 3.58
CA GLU A 96 15.60 -7.77 4.22
C GLU A 96 14.40 -8.22 5.06
N ILE A 97 13.79 -9.36 4.69
CA ILE A 97 12.66 -9.96 5.40
C ILE A 97 12.89 -11.45 5.65
N SER A 98 12.24 -12.03 6.66
CA SER A 98 12.29 -13.46 6.99
C SER A 98 11.11 -14.27 6.41
N ALA A 99 10.25 -13.64 5.60
CA ALA A 99 9.06 -14.27 5.06
C ALA A 99 9.42 -15.47 4.18
N GLN A 100 8.73 -16.59 4.40
CA GLN A 100 8.75 -17.80 3.57
C GLN A 100 7.69 -17.73 2.48
N THR A 101 6.54 -17.11 2.77
CA THR A 101 5.45 -16.93 1.81
C THR A 101 4.85 -15.52 1.90
N ILE A 102 4.67 -14.88 0.74
CA ILE A 102 3.87 -13.65 0.60
C ILE A 102 2.71 -13.95 -0.34
N THR A 103 1.48 -13.78 0.13
CA THR A 103 0.26 -14.02 -0.63
C THR A 103 -0.54 -12.73 -0.76
N PHE A 104 -0.79 -12.29 -1.98
CA PHE A 104 -1.71 -11.22 -2.29
C PHE A 104 -3.02 -11.82 -2.79
N LYS A 105 -4.13 -11.44 -2.14
CA LYS A 105 -5.49 -11.87 -2.51
C LYS A 105 -6.29 -10.65 -2.96
N TYR A 106 -7.04 -10.80 -4.04
CA TYR A 106 -7.86 -9.72 -4.60
C TYR A 106 -9.33 -9.96 -4.29
N PHE A 107 -10.02 -8.92 -3.81
CA PHE A 107 -11.48 -8.99 -3.61
C PHE A 107 -12.23 -9.09 -4.94
N GLU A 108 -13.38 -9.77 -4.91
CA GLU A 108 -14.30 -9.79 -6.03
C GLU A 108 -14.92 -8.39 -6.23
N PRO A 109 -15.05 -7.91 -7.48
CA PRO A 109 -15.71 -6.64 -7.76
C PRO A 109 -17.15 -6.62 -7.21
N GLY A 110 -17.50 -5.57 -6.45
CA GLY A 110 -18.88 -5.34 -5.98
C GLY A 110 -19.15 -5.66 -4.51
N HIS A 111 -18.21 -6.24 -3.75
CA HIS A 111 -18.38 -6.60 -2.34
C HIS A 111 -17.21 -6.19 -1.42
N THR A 112 -16.63 -5.01 -1.63
CA THR A 112 -15.50 -4.50 -0.84
C THR A 112 -15.97 -3.67 0.35
N PHE A 113 -16.18 -4.32 1.51
CA PHE A 113 -16.08 -3.63 2.80
C PHE A 113 -14.73 -3.97 3.41
N MET A 114 -13.74 -3.08 3.24
CA MET A 114 -12.38 -3.32 3.70
C MET A 114 -12.15 -2.76 5.11
N SER A 115 -11.24 -3.39 5.86
CA SER A 115 -10.77 -2.81 7.13
C SER A 115 -10.09 -1.45 6.91
N ALA A 116 -9.53 -1.22 5.72
CA ALA A 116 -9.00 0.09 5.32
C ALA A 116 -10.07 1.20 5.31
N ASP A 117 -11.29 0.92 4.84
CA ASP A 117 -12.38 1.92 4.81
C ASP A 117 -12.74 2.38 6.23
N SER A 118 -12.80 1.42 7.16
CA SER A 118 -13.03 1.72 8.58
C SER A 118 -11.90 2.54 9.19
N PHE A 119 -10.65 2.28 8.80
CA PHE A 119 -9.49 3.05 9.24
C PHE A 119 -9.50 4.48 8.68
N HIS A 120 -9.75 4.66 7.39
CA HIS A 120 -9.82 5.99 6.77
C HIS A 120 -10.97 6.81 7.35
N HIS A 121 -12.09 6.20 7.70
CA HIS A 121 -13.16 6.88 8.44
C HIS A 121 -12.68 7.39 9.82
N GLN A 122 -11.89 6.60 10.56
CA GLN A 122 -11.32 7.05 11.83
C GLN A 122 -10.29 8.18 11.67
N VAL A 123 -9.50 8.16 10.58
CA VAL A 123 -8.61 9.26 10.22
C VAL A 123 -9.43 10.53 9.94
N GLU A 124 -10.52 10.43 9.19
CA GLU A 124 -11.43 11.55 8.93
C GLU A 124 -12.00 12.15 10.23
N GLN A 125 -12.49 11.29 11.14
CA GLN A 125 -12.94 11.75 12.46
C GLN A 125 -11.82 12.42 13.28
N SER A 126 -10.57 11.98 13.12
CA SER A 126 -9.40 12.59 13.77
C SER A 126 -9.12 13.99 13.21
N LEU A 127 -9.18 14.15 11.88
CA LEU A 127 -9.06 15.44 11.20
C LEU A 127 -10.16 16.42 11.65
N GLN A 128 -11.41 15.94 11.71
CA GLN A 128 -12.55 16.73 12.19
C GLN A 128 -12.37 17.18 13.65
N ARG A 129 -11.80 16.33 14.51
CA ARG A 129 -11.49 16.65 15.91
C ARG A 129 -10.37 17.68 16.04
N MET A 130 -9.31 17.58 15.23
CA MET A 130 -8.22 18.56 15.23
C MET A 130 -8.67 19.93 14.73
N LYS A 131 -9.68 19.98 13.83
CA LYS A 131 -10.29 21.18 13.20
C LYS A 131 -9.34 21.96 12.28
N LYS A 132 -8.15 22.28 12.78
CA LYS A 132 -7.12 23.09 12.11
C LYS A 132 -5.95 22.19 11.73
N VAL A 133 -5.87 21.84 10.45
CA VAL A 133 -4.76 21.09 9.84
C VAL A 133 -4.14 22.01 8.80
N TYR A 134 -2.98 22.57 9.10
CA TYR A 134 -2.34 23.60 8.29
C TYR A 134 -1.24 23.04 7.40
N ASP A 135 -0.51 22.05 7.90
CA ASP A 135 0.62 21.46 7.19
C ASP A 135 0.58 19.93 7.17
N PHE A 136 1.59 19.34 6.53
CA PHE A 136 1.72 17.89 6.42
C PHE A 136 1.98 17.23 7.78
N THR A 137 2.67 17.90 8.70
CA THR A 137 2.96 17.40 10.04
C THR A 137 1.68 17.28 10.87
N ASP A 138 0.78 18.27 10.76
CA ASP A 138 -0.55 18.21 11.36
C ASP A 138 -1.34 17.00 10.83
N PHE A 139 -1.29 16.77 9.51
CA PHE A 139 -1.94 15.62 8.89
C PHE A 139 -1.37 14.29 9.40
N VAL A 140 -0.04 14.16 9.48
CA VAL A 140 0.63 12.98 10.06
C VAL A 140 0.16 12.76 11.51
N THR A 141 0.11 13.82 12.31
CA THR A 141 -0.33 13.78 13.71
C THR A 141 -1.78 13.31 13.81
N CYS A 142 -2.66 13.76 12.91
CA CYS A 142 -4.04 13.29 12.83
C CYS A 142 -4.13 11.79 12.53
N VAL A 143 -3.37 11.29 11.57
CA VAL A 143 -3.34 9.87 11.23
C VAL A 143 -2.80 9.05 12.40
N GLN A 144 -1.72 9.50 13.04
CA GLN A 144 -1.14 8.82 14.19
C GLN A 144 -2.08 8.77 15.39
N SER A 145 -2.88 9.83 15.60
CA SER A 145 -3.88 9.93 16.67
C SER A 145 -5.17 9.15 16.37
N SER A 146 -5.39 8.74 15.11
CA SER A 146 -6.52 7.88 14.74
C SER A 146 -6.40 6.50 15.38
N ASN A 147 -7.46 5.69 15.31
CA ASN A 147 -7.51 4.36 15.93
C ASN A 147 -7.06 4.34 17.40
N SER A 148 -7.42 5.36 18.17
CA SER A 148 -7.01 5.55 19.58
C SER A 148 -5.48 5.60 19.77
N GLY A 149 -4.74 6.20 18.84
CA GLY A 149 -3.27 6.29 18.90
C GLY A 149 -2.54 4.99 18.57
N LYS A 150 -3.25 3.97 18.09
CA LYS A 150 -2.69 2.64 17.78
C LYS A 150 -2.46 2.51 16.29
N VAL A 151 -1.62 3.37 15.73
CA VAL A 151 -1.24 3.37 14.32
C VAL A 151 0.27 3.51 14.23
N ASP A 152 0.91 2.65 13.45
CA ASP A 152 2.31 2.83 13.10
C ASP A 152 2.34 3.66 11.80
N VAL A 153 2.84 4.89 11.89
CA VAL A 153 2.89 5.81 10.74
C VAL A 153 4.32 5.88 10.23
N LYS A 154 4.48 5.69 8.92
CA LYS A 154 5.73 5.89 8.20
C LYS A 154 5.55 7.10 7.29
N GLU A 155 6.20 8.20 7.64
CA GLU A 155 6.41 9.32 6.73
C GLU A 155 7.42 8.89 5.67
N MET A 156 6.95 8.74 4.42
CA MET A 156 7.79 8.36 3.30
C MET A 156 8.56 9.59 2.81
N LYS A 157 9.87 9.44 2.73
CA LYS A 157 10.80 10.43 2.18
C LYS A 157 11.17 10.06 0.75
N LYS A 158 11.86 10.96 0.06
CA LYS A 158 12.30 10.73 -1.33
C LYS A 158 13.16 9.47 -1.45
N GLU A 159 13.94 9.15 -0.42
CA GLU A 159 14.82 7.98 -0.37
C GLU A 159 14.04 6.67 -0.17
N ASP A 160 12.79 6.74 0.29
CA ASP A 160 11.92 5.57 0.42
C ASP A 160 11.25 5.20 -0.92
N PHE A 161 11.36 6.02 -1.97
CA PHE A 161 10.79 5.76 -3.29
C PHE A 161 11.84 5.23 -4.26
N PHE A 162 11.65 3.99 -4.70
CA PHE A 162 12.54 3.32 -5.64
C PHE A 162 11.91 3.19 -7.02
N VAL A 163 12.76 3.15 -8.04
CA VAL A 163 12.33 2.84 -9.40
C VAL A 163 12.24 1.32 -9.54
N TRP A 164 11.02 0.79 -9.48
CA TRP A 164 10.75 -0.63 -9.70
C TRP A 164 10.35 -0.86 -11.16
N PRO A 165 11.26 -1.35 -12.03
CA PRO A 165 10.93 -1.56 -13.43
C PRO A 165 9.94 -2.72 -13.59
N ASP A 166 9.05 -2.55 -14.56
CA ASP A 166 8.19 -3.61 -15.04
C ASP A 166 9.02 -4.60 -15.87
N ASN A 167 9.46 -5.68 -15.25
CA ASN A 167 10.27 -6.72 -15.88
C ASN A 167 9.43 -7.82 -16.54
N SER A 168 8.13 -7.58 -16.78
CA SER A 168 7.27 -8.55 -17.42
C SER A 168 7.62 -8.71 -18.90
N SER A 169 7.67 -9.97 -19.38
CA SER A 169 7.88 -10.23 -20.80
C SER A 169 6.54 -10.29 -21.51
N THR A 170 6.18 -9.21 -22.22
CA THR A 170 4.97 -9.15 -23.04
C THR A 170 4.93 -10.27 -24.08
N TYR A 171 6.09 -10.64 -24.65
CA TYR A 171 6.20 -11.76 -25.57
C TYR A 171 5.77 -13.08 -24.91
N LYS A 172 6.35 -13.42 -23.74
CA LYS A 172 5.99 -14.66 -23.02
C LYS A 172 4.52 -14.65 -22.62
N ILE A 173 4.03 -13.54 -22.04
CA ILE A 173 2.63 -13.40 -21.63
C ILE A 173 1.67 -13.63 -22.82
N ASN A 174 1.97 -13.07 -23.99
CA ASN A 174 1.11 -13.20 -25.16
C ASN A 174 1.15 -14.59 -25.80
N HIS A 175 2.23 -15.36 -25.61
CA HIS A 175 2.41 -16.70 -26.18
C HIS A 175 2.09 -17.83 -25.19
N SER A 176 1.92 -17.53 -23.90
CA SER A 176 1.42 -18.48 -22.91
C SER A 176 0.01 -18.95 -23.25
N LYS A 177 -0.23 -20.26 -23.17
CA LYS A 177 -1.55 -20.89 -23.40
C LYS A 177 -1.95 -21.66 -22.14
N PRO A 178 -3.02 -21.24 -21.42
CA PRO A 178 -3.84 -20.05 -21.66
C PRO A 178 -3.09 -18.74 -21.34
N ARG A 179 -3.46 -17.64 -22.02
CA ARG A 179 -2.88 -16.32 -21.76
C ARG A 179 -3.34 -15.83 -20.39
N PRO A 180 -2.42 -15.45 -19.48
CA PRO A 180 -2.81 -14.88 -18.20
C PRO A 180 -3.31 -13.45 -18.38
N TYR A 181 -4.50 -13.16 -17.87
CA TYR A 181 -5.04 -11.82 -17.78
C TYR A 181 -5.04 -11.36 -16.32
N LEU A 182 -4.40 -10.21 -16.05
CA LEU A 182 -4.36 -9.65 -14.70
C LEU A 182 -5.75 -9.54 -14.09
N LYS A 183 -6.76 -9.07 -14.84
CA LYS A 183 -8.15 -8.94 -14.38
C LYS A 183 -8.72 -10.24 -13.77
N ASP A 184 -8.32 -11.40 -14.27
CA ASP A 184 -8.88 -12.70 -13.89
C ASP A 184 -8.13 -13.34 -12.70
N ILE A 185 -7.01 -12.75 -12.26
CA ILE A 185 -6.23 -13.26 -11.13
C ILE A 185 -6.94 -12.92 -9.82
N ILE A 186 -7.13 -13.92 -8.97
CA ILE A 186 -7.70 -13.76 -7.63
C ILE A 186 -6.64 -13.83 -6.53
N GLU A 187 -5.50 -14.47 -6.80
CA GLU A 187 -4.42 -14.68 -5.84
C GLU A 187 -3.07 -14.69 -6.56
N VAL A 188 -2.07 -14.05 -5.96
CA VAL A 188 -0.65 -14.12 -6.33
C VAL A 188 0.15 -14.56 -5.13
N VAL A 189 1.08 -15.49 -5.30
CA VAL A 189 1.92 -16.03 -4.23
C VAL A 189 3.38 -16.00 -4.65
N ALA A 190 4.22 -15.40 -3.81
CA ALA A 190 5.66 -15.54 -3.85
C ALA A 190 6.10 -16.49 -2.73
N LYS A 191 7.05 -17.39 -3.03
CA LYS A 191 7.62 -18.36 -2.09
C LYS A 191 9.14 -18.20 -2.05
N ARG A 192 9.74 -18.18 -0.85
CA ARG A 192 11.20 -18.07 -0.70
C ARG A 192 11.90 -19.25 -1.37
N GLY A 193 13.02 -18.97 -2.03
CA GLY A 193 13.79 -19.94 -2.82
C GLY A 193 13.28 -20.12 -4.25
N ASN A 194 12.08 -19.62 -4.56
CA ASN A 194 11.52 -19.68 -5.91
C ASN A 194 11.68 -18.33 -6.63
N PHE A 195 12.01 -18.39 -7.91
CA PHE A 195 12.20 -17.23 -8.80
C PHE A 195 11.01 -17.01 -9.74
N VAL A 196 9.86 -17.60 -9.41
CA VAL A 196 8.61 -17.49 -10.16
C VAL A 196 7.50 -16.99 -9.24
N LEU A 197 6.53 -16.26 -9.80
CA LEU A 197 5.29 -15.95 -9.09
C LEU A 197 4.23 -16.99 -9.42
N PHE A 198 3.60 -17.52 -8.39
CA PHE A 198 2.44 -18.37 -8.54
C PHE A 198 1.20 -17.50 -8.57
N TYR A 199 0.19 -17.88 -9.36
CA TYR A 199 -1.08 -17.18 -9.40
C TYR A 199 -2.25 -18.15 -9.55
N LYS A 200 -3.43 -17.70 -9.15
CA LYS A 200 -4.70 -18.41 -9.34
C LYS A 200 -5.71 -17.52 -10.02
N THR A 201 -6.51 -18.11 -10.91
CA THR A 201 -7.67 -17.47 -11.55
C THR A 201 -9.00 -18.02 -11.05
N SER A 202 -8.97 -19.13 -10.31
CA SER A 202 -10.11 -19.75 -9.64
C SER A 202 -9.63 -20.48 -8.38
N ASN A 203 -10.56 -20.88 -7.51
CA ASN A 203 -10.24 -21.56 -6.25
C ASN A 203 -9.58 -22.96 -6.41
N GLY A 204 -9.28 -23.40 -7.63
CA GLY A 204 -8.71 -24.71 -7.93
C GLY A 204 -7.27 -24.66 -8.48
N ALA A 205 -7.07 -24.09 -9.67
CA ALA A 205 -5.82 -24.25 -10.42
C ALA A 205 -4.78 -23.16 -10.09
N GLU A 206 -3.56 -23.59 -9.72
CA GLU A 206 -2.37 -22.75 -9.55
C GLU A 206 -1.55 -22.78 -10.85
N ALA A 207 -1.14 -21.61 -11.33
CA ALA A 207 -0.29 -21.42 -12.49
C ALA A 207 0.92 -20.54 -12.12
N ILE A 208 1.89 -20.41 -13.00
CA ILE A 208 3.13 -19.65 -12.76
C ILE A 208 3.34 -18.59 -13.83
N PHE A 209 3.87 -17.44 -13.41
CA PHE A 209 4.40 -16.39 -14.29
C PHE A 209 5.83 -16.66 -14.72
#